data_AF-A0A2U3QWL8-F1
#
_entry.id   AF-A0A2U3QWL8-F1
#
_cell.length_a   1.000
_cell.length_b   1.000
_cell.length_c   1.000
_cell.angle_alpha   90.00
_cell.angle_beta   90.00
_cell.angle_gamma   90.00
#
_symmetry.space_group_name_H-M   'P 1'
#
loop_
_entity.id
_entity.type
_entity.pdbx_description
1 polymer ?
#
loop_
_entity_poly.entity_id
_entity_poly.type
_entity_poly.pdbx_seq_one_letter_code
_entity_poly.pdbx_strand_id
1 'polypeptide(L)' 'MLIYREEYYLSRSELHLDSMEYEEWFTKQNKCYNTAEIIVAKHCNGPVGTVNLHYDNRYLNLIILLKTLIKVNKR' A
#
# COMPACT_ATOMS: atom_id res chain seq x y z
N MET A 1 -7.45 9.88 -6.59
CA MET A 1 -6.33 8.99 -6.23
C MET A 1 -6.47 8.68 -4.75
N LEU A 2 -6.55 7.40 -4.40
CA LEU A 2 -6.68 6.90 -3.03
C LEU A 2 -5.47 6.02 -2.73
N ILE A 3 -4.90 6.13 -1.53
CA ILE A 3 -3.84 5.23 -1.06
C ILE A 3 -4.47 4.30 -0.02
N TYR A 4 -4.61 3.04 -0.37
CA TYR A 4 -5.09 1.99 0.52
C TYR A 4 -3.89 1.27 1.15
N ARG A 5 -3.90 1.13 2.48
CA ARG A 5 -2.86 0.44 3.24
C ARG A 5 -3.52 -0.57 4.15
N GLU A 6 -3.48 -1.84 3.76
CA GLU A 6 -4.09 -2.92 4.54
C GLU A 6 -3.46 -3.06 5.93
N GLU A 7 -2.14 -2.86 6.04
CA GLU A 7 -1.39 -2.80 7.31
C GLU A 7 -2.00 -1.79 8.32
N TYR A 8 -2.46 -0.63 7.84
CA TYR A 8 -3.05 0.42 8.70
C TYR A 8 -4.37 -0.03 9.32
N TYR A 9 -5.17 -0.82 8.59
CA TYR A 9 -6.44 -1.34 9.11
C TYR A 9 -6.22 -2.56 9.99
N LEU A 10 -5.32 -3.47 9.60
CA LEU A 10 -4.98 -4.65 10.39
C LEU A 10 -4.34 -4.26 11.74
N SER A 11 -3.56 -3.18 11.80
CA SER A 11 -2.93 -2.73 13.05
C SER A 11 -3.94 -2.13 14.03
N ARG A 12 -5.08 -1.62 13.55
CA ARG A 12 -6.19 -1.20 14.41
C ARG A 12 -7.06 -2.34 14.89
N SER A 13 -7.06 -3.45 14.17
CA SER A 13 -7.74 -4.69 14.58
C SER A 13 -6.81 -5.60 15.38
N GLU A 14 -5.85 -5.03 16.11
CA GLU A 14 -4.93 -5.79 16.95
C GLU A 14 -5.72 -6.62 17.97
N LEU A 15 -5.50 -7.94 17.93
CA LEU A 15 -6.16 -8.89 18.79
C LEU A 15 -5.34 -9.11 20.06
N HIS A 16 -6.01 -9.52 21.14
CA HIS A 16 -5.33 -9.88 22.37
C HIS A 16 -4.39 -11.06 22.14
N LEU A 17 -3.15 -10.97 22.66
CA LEU A 17 -2.09 -11.98 22.47
C LEU A 17 -2.48 -13.42 22.86
N ASP A 18 -3.49 -13.58 23.72
CA ASP A 18 -3.92 -14.87 24.26
C ASP A 18 -5.00 -15.56 23.41
N SER A 19 -5.39 -14.94 22.28
CA SER A 19 -6.32 -15.53 21.32
C SER A 19 -5.57 -16.39 20.30
N MET A 20 -6.09 -17.58 20.00
CA MET A 20 -5.61 -18.44 18.92
C MET A 20 -5.60 -17.71 17.55
N GLU A 21 -6.46 -16.70 17.40
CA GLU A 21 -6.57 -15.87 16.20
C GLU A 21 -5.39 -14.88 16.01
N TYR A 22 -4.55 -14.70 17.04
CA TYR A 22 -3.39 -13.82 16.96
C TYR A 22 -2.36 -14.30 15.93
N GLU A 23 -2.15 -15.61 15.79
CA GLU A 23 -1.22 -16.16 14.79
C GLU A 23 -1.70 -15.87 13.35
N GLU A 24 -2.99 -16.00 13.11
CA GLU A 24 -3.58 -15.68 11.80
C GLU A 24 -3.48 -14.19 11.50
N TRP A 25 -3.74 -13.35 12.49
CA TRP A 25 -3.59 -11.90 12.38
C TRP A 25 -2.13 -11.51 12.12
N PHE A 26 -1.18 -12.09 12.84
CA PHE A 26 0.25 -11.83 12.68
C PHE A 26 0.74 -12.26 11.29
N THR A 27 0.24 -13.40 10.80
CA THR A 27 0.55 -13.88 9.44
C THR A 27 -0.01 -12.92 8.38
N LYS A 28 -1.23 -12.40 8.56
CA LYS A 28 -1.81 -11.39 7.66
C LYS A 28 -1.02 -10.08 7.71
N GLN A 29 -0.62 -9.63 8.90
CA GLN A 29 0.22 -8.45 9.07
C GLN A 29 1.55 -8.57 8.31
N ASN A 30 2.25 -9.69 8.48
CA ASN A 30 3.52 -9.91 7.79
C ASN A 30 3.38 -9.93 6.26
N LYS A 31 2.24 -10.42 5.73
CA LYS A 31 1.98 -10.40 4.28
C LYS A 31 1.75 -9.00 3.74
N CYS A 32 1.09 -8.14 4.50
CA CYS A 32 0.71 -6.79 4.08
C CYS A 32 1.74 -5.71 4.50
N TYR A 33 2.79 -6.11 5.22
CA TYR A 33 3.82 -5.23 5.73
C TYR A 33 4.48 -4.42 4.62
N ASN A 34 4.65 -3.12 4.83
CA ASN A 34 5.23 -2.18 3.86
C ASN A 34 4.61 -2.25 2.45
N THR A 35 3.33 -2.60 2.33
CA THR A 35 2.64 -2.63 1.04
C THR A 35 1.54 -1.58 1.03
N ALA A 36 1.46 -0.83 -0.07
CA ALA A 36 0.41 0.14 -0.31
C ALA A 36 -0.16 -0.02 -1.73
N GLU A 37 -1.47 0.11 -1.84
CA GLU A 37 -2.17 0.12 -3.12
C GLU A 37 -2.60 1.54 -3.45
N ILE A 38 -2.21 2.03 -4.62
CA ILE A 38 -2.68 3.31 -5.14
C ILE A 38 -3.80 3.03 -6.13
N ILE A 39 -5.01 3.47 -5.78
CA ILE A 39 -6.20 3.33 -6.60
C ILE A 39 -6.46 4.67 -7.30
N VAL A 40 -6.30 4.68 -8.61
CA VAL A 40 -6.67 5.79 -9.49
C VAL A 40 -8.06 5.49 -10.03
N ALA A 41 -9.10 5.93 -9.33
CA ALA A 41 -10.49 5.66 -9.70
C ALA A 41 -11.01 6.50 -10.88
N LYS A 42 -10.47 7.70 -11.09
CA LYS A 42 -10.84 8.58 -12.21
C LYS A 42 -9.64 9.38 -12.67
N HIS A 43 -9.45 9.43 -13.97
CA HIS A 43 -8.44 10.25 -14.63
C HIS A 43 -9.01 10.72 -15.98
N CYS A 44 -8.96 12.02 -16.27
CA CYS A 44 -9.65 12.58 -17.44
C CYS A 44 -8.94 12.26 -18.77
N ASN A 45 -7.61 12.30 -18.79
CA ASN A 45 -6.82 12.21 -20.03
C ASN A 45 -5.74 11.13 -19.94
N GLY A 46 -6.07 9.95 -19.42
CA GLY A 46 -5.06 8.92 -19.15
C GLY A 46 -5.58 7.77 -18.28
N PRO A 47 -4.69 6.83 -17.92
CA PRO A 47 -5.10 5.53 -17.41
C PRO A 47 -5.65 5.58 -15.98
N VAL A 48 -6.68 4.78 -15.76
CA VAL A 48 -7.31 4.46 -14.48
C VAL A 48 -6.85 3.05 -14.09
N GLY A 49 -6.66 2.79 -12.80
CA GLY A 49 -6.24 1.48 -12.32
C GLY A 49 -5.68 1.46 -10.91
N THR A 50 -5.31 0.28 -10.47
CA THR A 50 -4.68 0.05 -9.16
C THR A 50 -3.21 -0.30 -9.38
N VAL A 51 -2.32 0.30 -8.58
CA VAL A 51 -0.88 0.05 -8.62
C VAL A 51 -0.42 -0.32 -7.22
N ASN A 52 0.15 -1.52 -7.08
CA ASN A 52 0.74 -2.00 -5.83
C ASN A 52 2.18 -1.49 -5.73
N LEU A 53 2.52 -0.92 -4.59
CA LEU A 53 3.80 -0.27 -4.33
C LEU A 53 4.33 -0.69 -2.96
N HIS A 54 5.65 -0.73 -2.85
CA HIS A 54 6.30 -0.85 -1.55
C HIS A 54 6.26 0.51 -0.85
N TYR A 55 5.76 0.53 0.38
CA TYR A 55 5.62 1.71 1.22
C TYR A 55 6.61 1.63 2.36
N ASP A 56 7.49 2.62 2.46
CA ASP A 56 8.39 2.76 3.59
C ASP A 56 7.98 4.00 4.40
N ASN A 57 7.54 3.75 5.64
CA ASN A 57 7.03 4.76 6.57
C ASN A 57 8.07 5.85 6.91
N ARG A 58 9.36 5.59 6.63
CA ARG A 58 10.45 6.56 6.87
C ARG A 58 10.48 7.68 5.82
N TYR A 59 9.98 7.43 4.61
CA TYR A 59 9.91 8.43 3.55
C TYR A 59 8.53 9.08 3.55
N LEU A 60 8.28 9.92 4.56
CA LEU A 60 7.17 10.86 4.49
C LEU A 60 7.47 11.92 3.42
N ASN A 61 6.62 11.94 2.41
CA ASN A 61 6.48 12.95 1.35
C ASN A 61 7.31 12.71 0.06
N LEU A 62 6.57 12.28 -0.97
CA LEU A 62 6.69 12.78 -2.35
C LEU A 62 7.86 12.33 -3.25
N ILE A 63 8.52 11.18 -3.01
CA ILE A 63 9.59 10.72 -3.93
C ILE A 63 9.39 9.26 -4.35
N ILE A 64 8.24 8.92 -4.96
CA ILE A 64 8.12 7.63 -5.67
C ILE A 64 7.48 7.76 -7.08
N LEU A 65 6.83 8.87 -7.40
CA LEU A 65 6.13 9.01 -8.70
C LEU A 65 7.02 9.42 -9.88
N LEU A 66 8.17 10.09 -9.66
CA LEU A 66 9.01 10.56 -10.77
C LEU A 66 9.83 9.46 -11.46
N LYS A 67 10.23 8.40 -10.74
CA LYS A 67 11.07 7.34 -11.34
C LYS A 67 10.30 6.44 -12.31
N THR A 68 9.00 6.21 -12.06
CA THR A 68 8.18 5.32 -12.89
C THR A 68 7.59 6.06 -14.10
N LEU A 69 7.16 7.32 -13.93
CA LEU A 69 6.62 8.14 -15.04
C LEU A 69 7.69 8.51 -16.08
N ILE A 70 8.95 8.74 -15.68
CA ILE A 70 10.03 9.06 -16.63
C ILE A 70 10.47 7.81 -17.42
N LYS A 71 10.33 6.61 -16.85
CA LYS A 71 10.79 5.37 -17.49
C LYS A 71 9.81 4.83 -18.54
N VAL A 72 8.52 5.19 -18.43
CA VAL A 72 7.49 4.84 -19.44
C VAL A 72 7.55 5.77 -20.66
N ASN A 73 8.07 6.99 -20.52
CA ASN A 73 8.08 8.00 -21.59
C ASN A 73 9.44 8.13 -22.33
N LYS A 74 10.31 7.12 -22.23
CA LYS A 74 11.63 7.06 -22.90
C LYS A 74 11.76 5.90 -23.91
N ARG A 75 10.66 5.49 -24.53
CA ARG A 75 10.69 4.68 -25.75
C ARG A 75 9.73 5.26 -26.76
#